data_AF-A0A7X7UJ72-F1
#
_entry.id   AF-A0A7X7UJ72-F1
#
_cell.length_a   1.000
_cell.length_b   1.000
_cell.length_c   1.000
_cell.angle_alpha   90.00
_cell.angle_beta   90.00
_cell.angle_gamma   90.00
#
_symmetry.space_group_name_H-M   'P 1'
#
loop_
_entity.id
_entity.type
_entity.pdbx_description
1 polymer ?
#
loop_
_entity_poly.entity_id
_entity_poly.type
_entity_poly.pdbx_seq_one_letter_code
_entity_poly.pdbx_strand_id
1 'polypeptide(L)'
;MLTINSHPATGHYFSRIKKTFAVTKCGAWVCLSIVLVFNSCRVSLIADRDEVFIEHVLETALVVDAFYLQLMSADTSQIQYSTFSDNWNNAELEIRQLRLMAEAHPLNRESSEICSLLLETFIKYKQQHQKNNFYPPALLPLHRDRLAEYFIALLSVEKSKELKNQKP
;
A
#
# COMPACT_ATOMS: atom_id res chain seq x y z
N MET A 1 22.87 93.06 -57.00
CA MET A 1 21.74 93.00 -57.96
C MET A 1 21.42 91.52 -58.15
N LEU A 2 20.25 91.07 -57.68
CA LEU A 2 19.64 89.73 -57.82
C LEU A 2 20.42 88.58 -57.14
N THR A 3 19.83 87.62 -56.42
CA THR A 3 18.47 87.04 -56.43
C THR A 3 18.07 86.55 -55.02
N ILE A 4 16.78 86.71 -54.74
CA ILE A 4 16.04 86.09 -53.64
C ILE A 4 15.83 84.60 -53.99
N ASN A 5 16.00 83.70 -53.01
CA ASN A 5 15.40 82.37 -53.08
C ASN A 5 14.74 82.03 -51.73
N SER A 6 13.42 82.09 -51.78
CA SER A 6 12.47 81.59 -50.78
C SER A 6 12.37 80.07 -50.84
N HIS A 7 12.35 79.39 -49.69
CA HIS A 7 11.52 78.20 -49.49
C HIS A 7 11.25 77.94 -47.99
N PRO A 8 9.97 77.86 -47.57
CA PRO A 8 9.56 77.41 -46.25
C PRO A 8 9.08 75.96 -46.28
N ALA A 9 9.27 75.23 -45.18
CA ALA A 9 8.54 73.99 -44.89
C ALA A 9 8.59 73.75 -43.36
N THR A 10 7.51 74.06 -42.64
CA THR A 10 6.61 73.07 -42.00
C THR A 10 7.38 72.05 -41.15
N GLY A 11 7.47 72.17 -39.82
CA GLY A 11 6.34 72.10 -38.90
C GLY A 11 5.83 70.67 -38.81
N HIS A 12 6.30 69.84 -37.86
CA HIS A 12 5.57 68.65 -37.42
C HIS A 12 5.99 68.18 -36.01
N TYR A 13 5.05 68.40 -35.09
CA TYR A 13 4.56 67.40 -34.13
C TYR A 13 5.54 66.74 -33.14
N PHE A 14 5.59 67.35 -31.95
CA PHE A 14 5.62 66.61 -30.69
C PHE A 14 4.42 65.67 -30.63
N SER A 15 4.63 64.34 -30.62
CA SER A 15 3.60 63.43 -30.13
C SER A 15 4.13 62.15 -29.49
N ARG A 16 3.73 62.00 -28.23
CA ARG A 16 3.33 60.76 -27.54
C ARG A 16 4.36 59.64 -27.39
N ILE A 17 5.04 59.72 -26.25
CA ILE A 17 5.15 58.59 -25.32
C ILE A 17 3.74 58.04 -25.05
N LYS A 18 3.51 56.77 -25.42
CA LYS A 18 2.62 55.79 -24.76
C LYS A 18 2.65 54.49 -25.57
N LYS A 19 3.68 53.67 -25.37
CA LYS A 19 3.58 52.23 -25.64
C LYS A 19 2.93 51.60 -24.42
N THR A 20 1.61 51.54 -24.44
CA THR A 20 0.83 50.71 -23.53
C THR A 20 1.15 49.25 -23.80
N PHE A 21 1.67 48.58 -22.79
CA PHE A 21 1.74 47.13 -22.65
C PHE A 21 0.40 46.50 -23.05
N ALA A 22 0.35 45.85 -24.21
CA ALA A 22 -0.75 44.98 -24.62
C ALA A 22 -0.26 43.52 -24.55
N VAL A 23 0.00 43.05 -23.33
CA VAL A 23 0.27 41.64 -23.02
C VAL A 23 -0.55 41.28 -21.80
N THR A 24 -1.89 41.24 -21.91
CA THR A 24 -2.68 41.11 -20.67
C THR A 24 -4.07 40.48 -20.80
N LYS A 25 -4.34 39.64 -21.81
CA LYS A 25 -5.55 38.78 -21.78
C LYS A 25 -5.35 37.35 -22.29
N CYS A 26 -4.55 37.13 -23.34
CA CYS A 26 -4.38 35.79 -23.91
C CYS A 26 -3.47 34.86 -23.08
N GLY A 27 -2.40 35.38 -22.47
CA GLY A 27 -1.48 34.58 -21.65
C GLY A 27 -2.06 34.10 -20.32
N ALA A 28 -2.97 34.88 -19.72
CA ALA A 28 -3.59 34.54 -18.45
C ALA A 28 -4.52 33.31 -18.55
N TRP A 29 -5.22 33.15 -19.68
CA TRP A 29 -6.09 31.98 -19.93
C TRP A 29 -5.28 30.71 -20.17
N VAL A 30 -4.12 30.80 -20.84
CA VAL A 30 -3.23 29.64 -21.04
C VAL A 30 -2.62 29.19 -19.71
N CYS A 31 -2.17 30.12 -18.86
CA CYS A 31 -1.66 29.79 -17.53
C CYS A 31 -2.76 29.22 -16.60
N LEU A 32 -3.99 29.76 -16.64
CA LEU A 32 -5.11 29.25 -15.86
C LEU A 32 -5.51 27.83 -16.29
N SER A 33 -5.55 27.56 -17.60
CA SER A 33 -5.84 26.24 -18.13
C SER A 33 -4.79 25.21 -17.70
N ILE A 34 -3.51 25.58 -17.70
CA ILE A 34 -2.41 24.69 -17.26
C ILE A 34 -2.54 24.35 -15.77
N VAL A 35 -2.87 25.31 -14.91
CA VAL A 35 -3.08 25.05 -13.46
C VAL A 35 -4.26 24.10 -13.21
N LEU A 36 -5.31 24.16 -14.03
CA LEU A 36 -6.48 23.27 -13.88
C LEU A 36 -6.16 21.81 -14.26
N VAL A 37 -5.25 21.56 -15.22
CA VAL A 37 -4.89 20.18 -15.59
C VAL A 37 -4.08 19.47 -14.50
N PHE A 38 -3.21 20.20 -13.78
CA PHE A 38 -2.39 19.61 -12.71
C PHE A 38 -3.16 19.25 -11.43
N ASN A 39 -4.36 19.80 -11.23
CA ASN A 39 -5.19 19.48 -10.06
C ASN A 39 -5.98 18.16 -10.21
N SER A 40 -6.02 17.56 -11.39
CA SER A 40 -6.90 16.40 -11.67
C SER A 40 -6.23 15.03 -11.50
N CYS A 41 -4.94 14.97 -11.21
CA CYS A 41 -4.22 13.70 -11.01
C CYS A 41 -3.97 13.47 -9.51
N ARG A 42 -4.95 12.89 -8.81
CA ARG A 42 -4.74 12.35 -7.46
C ARG A 42 -4.16 10.94 -7.59
N VAL A 43 -2.84 10.83 -7.52
CA VAL A 43 -2.15 9.53 -7.44
C VAL A 43 -2.33 8.99 -6.02
N SER A 44 -3.06 7.88 -5.89
CA SER A 44 -3.11 7.11 -4.65
C SER A 44 -2.05 6.03 -4.69
N LEU A 45 -1.07 6.08 -3.79
CA LEU A 45 -0.02 5.08 -3.68
C LEU A 45 -0.36 3.94 -2.70
N ILE A 46 -1.49 4.05 -2.00
CA ILE A 46 -1.95 3.09 -0.99
C ILE A 46 -3.30 2.52 -1.43
N ALA A 47 -3.45 1.20 -1.35
CA ALA A 47 -4.71 0.48 -1.59
C ALA A 47 -5.83 0.98 -0.66
N ASP A 48 -7.08 0.77 -1.06
CA ASP A 48 -8.21 0.95 -0.17
C ASP A 48 -8.26 -0.17 0.87
N ARG A 49 -8.92 0.08 2.00
CA ARG A 49 -9.17 -0.94 3.03
C ARG A 49 -10.07 -2.03 2.45
N ASP A 50 -9.70 -3.29 2.67
CA ASP A 50 -10.48 -4.45 2.23
C ASP A 50 -11.05 -5.20 3.45
N GLU A 51 -12.36 -5.09 3.65
CA GLU A 51 -13.08 -5.77 4.73
C GLU A 51 -13.10 -7.29 4.58
N VAL A 52 -13.17 -7.78 3.34
CA VAL A 52 -13.22 -9.23 3.06
C VAL A 52 -11.86 -9.84 3.38
N PHE A 53 -10.78 -9.14 3.03
CA PHE A 53 -9.44 -9.56 3.43
C PHE A 53 -9.28 -9.58 4.95
N ILE A 54 -9.76 -8.56 5.67
CA ILE A 54 -9.70 -8.53 7.15
C ILE A 54 -10.43 -9.73 7.77
N GLU A 55 -11.63 -10.06 7.28
CA GLU A 55 -12.39 -11.22 7.74
C GLU A 55 -11.57 -12.51 7.57
N HIS A 56 -10.99 -12.71 6.39
CA HIS A 56 -10.15 -13.88 6.12
C HIS A 56 -8.85 -13.91 6.94
N VAL A 57 -8.25 -12.74 7.24
CA VAL A 57 -7.11 -12.65 8.17
C VAL A 57 -7.52 -13.20 9.55
N LEU A 58 -8.68 -12.80 10.06
CA LEU A 58 -9.17 -13.24 11.38
C LEU A 58 -9.53 -14.73 11.39
N GLU A 59 -10.21 -15.21 10.37
CA GLU A 59 -10.55 -16.64 10.23
C GLU A 59 -9.29 -17.51 10.16
N THR A 60 -8.32 -17.12 9.33
CA THR A 60 -7.02 -17.82 9.22
C THR A 60 -6.28 -17.80 10.55
N ALA A 61 -6.26 -16.66 11.25
CA ALA A 61 -5.63 -16.54 12.55
C ALA A 61 -6.27 -17.50 13.57
N LEU A 62 -7.60 -17.62 13.60
CA LEU A 62 -8.33 -18.54 14.48
C LEU A 62 -8.00 -20.00 14.16
N VAL A 63 -7.92 -20.38 12.88
CA VAL A 63 -7.54 -21.75 12.47
C VAL A 63 -6.14 -22.10 12.95
N VAL A 64 -5.17 -21.20 12.73
CA VAL A 64 -3.77 -21.40 13.18
C VAL A 64 -3.71 -21.44 14.70
N ASP A 65 -4.43 -20.55 15.39
CA ASP A 65 -4.42 -20.47 16.85
C ASP A 65 -5.01 -21.73 17.49
N ALA A 66 -6.19 -22.15 17.02
CA ALA A 66 -6.85 -23.36 17.48
C ALA A 66 -5.97 -24.59 17.27
N PHE A 67 -5.26 -24.66 16.15
CA PHE A 67 -4.29 -25.71 15.90
C PHE A 67 -3.15 -25.73 16.92
N TYR A 68 -2.55 -24.58 17.22
CA TYR A 68 -1.49 -24.52 18.23
C TYR A 68 -1.99 -24.83 19.65
N LEU A 69 -3.23 -24.44 19.99
CA LEU A 69 -3.86 -24.86 21.25
C LEU A 69 -4.03 -26.38 21.32
N GLN A 70 -4.39 -27.04 20.22
CA GLN A 70 -4.45 -28.51 20.15
C GLN A 70 -3.07 -29.14 20.42
N LEU A 71 -2.01 -28.64 19.78
CA LEU A 71 -0.63 -29.10 20.02
C LEU A 71 -0.22 -28.93 21.49
N MET A 72 -0.59 -27.81 22.11
CA MET A 72 -0.26 -27.52 23.52
C MET A 72 -1.08 -28.35 24.51
N SER A 73 -2.28 -28.77 24.13
CA SER A 73 -3.14 -29.63 24.94
C SER A 73 -2.83 -31.13 24.82
N ALA A 74 -2.05 -31.51 23.80
CA ALA A 74 -1.68 -32.89 23.56
C ALA A 74 -0.66 -33.37 24.60
N ASP A 75 -0.73 -34.66 24.93
CA ASP A 75 0.30 -35.28 25.76
C ASP A 75 1.66 -35.15 25.08
N THR A 76 2.71 -34.89 25.86
CA THR A 76 4.05 -34.64 25.30
C THR A 76 4.59 -35.82 24.49
N SER A 77 4.20 -37.05 24.81
CA SER A 77 4.54 -38.26 24.04
C SER A 77 3.78 -38.37 22.69
N GLN A 78 2.73 -37.57 22.51
CA GLN A 78 1.80 -37.62 21.37
C GLN A 78 1.97 -36.46 20.39
N ILE A 79 2.91 -35.54 20.61
CA ILE A 79 3.20 -34.44 19.68
C ILE A 79 4.08 -34.92 18.51
N GLN A 80 3.61 -35.97 17.83
CA GLN A 80 4.23 -36.53 16.63
C GLN A 80 3.63 -35.87 15.39
N TYR A 81 4.44 -35.74 14.33
CA TYR A 81 3.98 -35.06 13.12
C TYR A 81 2.80 -35.77 12.46
N SER A 82 2.84 -37.11 12.44
CA SER A 82 1.77 -37.94 11.85
C SER A 82 0.39 -37.71 12.48
N THR A 83 0.33 -37.37 13.77
CA THR A 83 -0.93 -37.10 14.47
C THR A 83 -1.56 -35.78 14.05
N PHE A 84 -0.74 -34.81 13.61
CA PHE A 84 -1.16 -33.44 13.31
C PHE A 84 -0.95 -33.04 11.84
N SER A 85 -0.61 -33.98 10.96
CA SER A 85 -0.26 -33.66 9.57
C SER A 85 -1.40 -32.97 8.83
N ASP A 86 -2.63 -33.37 9.10
CA ASP A 86 -3.82 -32.80 8.48
C ASP A 86 -4.06 -31.37 8.97
N ASN A 87 -3.87 -31.11 10.27
CA ASN A 87 -3.94 -29.75 10.81
C ASN A 87 -2.87 -28.84 10.20
N TRP A 88 -1.63 -29.33 10.05
CA TRP A 88 -0.57 -28.59 9.37
C TRP A 88 -0.92 -28.27 7.91
N ASN A 89 -1.48 -29.24 7.18
CA ASN A 89 -1.87 -29.04 5.79
C ASN A 89 -3.02 -28.05 5.67
N ASN A 90 -4.03 -28.15 6.54
CA ASN A 90 -5.18 -27.25 6.55
C ASN A 90 -4.76 -25.80 6.84
N ALA A 91 -4.00 -25.58 7.91
CA ALA A 91 -3.52 -24.25 8.27
C ALA A 91 -2.58 -23.66 7.18
N GLU A 92 -1.73 -24.48 6.55
CA GLU A 92 -0.91 -24.01 5.43
C GLU A 92 -1.77 -23.55 4.24
N LEU A 93 -2.84 -24.29 3.94
CA LEU A 93 -3.75 -23.95 2.84
C LEU A 93 -4.44 -22.60 3.07
N GLU A 94 -4.95 -22.36 4.29
CA GLU A 94 -5.57 -21.08 4.67
C GLU A 94 -4.58 -19.92 4.51
N ILE A 95 -3.34 -20.08 5.01
CA ILE A 95 -2.30 -19.05 4.87
C ILE A 95 -1.95 -18.81 3.40
N ARG A 96 -1.92 -19.86 2.57
CA ARG A 96 -1.68 -19.71 1.12
C ARG A 96 -2.80 -18.95 0.43
N GLN A 97 -4.07 -19.24 0.78
CA GLN A 97 -5.22 -18.49 0.29
C GLN A 97 -5.10 -17.00 0.68
N LEU A 98 -4.77 -16.72 1.94
CA LEU A 98 -4.60 -15.36 2.43
C LEU A 98 -3.52 -14.60 1.64
N ARG A 99 -2.38 -15.24 1.34
CA ARG A 99 -1.33 -14.67 0.49
C ARG A 99 -1.82 -14.37 -0.93
N LEU A 100 -2.59 -15.28 -1.54
CA LEU A 100 -3.15 -15.07 -2.87
C LEU A 100 -4.13 -13.89 -2.91
N MET A 101 -4.96 -13.73 -1.87
CA MET A 101 -5.87 -12.59 -1.75
C MET A 101 -5.11 -11.27 -1.64
N ALA A 102 -4.02 -11.25 -0.87
CA ALA A 102 -3.16 -10.08 -0.74
C ALA A 102 -2.48 -9.72 -2.07
N GLU A 103 -1.98 -10.71 -2.82
CA GLU A 103 -1.34 -10.51 -4.13
C GLU A 103 -2.32 -10.06 -5.23
N ALA A 104 -3.58 -10.53 -5.17
CA ALA A 104 -4.60 -10.16 -6.13
C ALA A 104 -5.04 -8.69 -6.00
N HIS A 105 -4.86 -8.08 -4.83
CA HIS A 105 -5.25 -6.70 -4.59
C HIS A 105 -4.18 -5.71 -5.09
N PRO A 106 -4.55 -4.76 -5.97
CA PRO A 106 -3.62 -3.75 -6.46
C PRO A 106 -3.13 -2.86 -5.30
N LEU A 107 -1.84 -2.48 -5.35
CA LEU A 107 -1.19 -1.62 -4.34
C LEU A 107 -1.17 -2.21 -2.91
N ASN A 108 -1.30 -3.53 -2.75
CA ASN A 108 -1.30 -4.22 -1.46
C ASN A 108 0.03 -4.92 -1.13
N ARG A 109 1.15 -4.29 -1.53
CA ARG A 109 2.50 -4.87 -1.42
C ARG A 109 2.85 -5.23 0.02
N GLU A 110 2.59 -4.35 0.97
CA GLU A 110 2.91 -4.58 2.38
C GLU A 110 2.18 -5.81 2.95
N SER A 111 0.87 -5.93 2.71
CA SER A 111 0.11 -7.11 3.16
C SER A 111 0.61 -8.39 2.46
N SER A 112 0.97 -8.32 1.17
CA SER A 112 1.54 -9.46 0.44
C SER A 112 2.90 -9.91 1.00
N GLU A 113 3.78 -8.97 1.36
CA GLU A 113 5.08 -9.24 1.97
C GLU A 113 4.90 -9.88 3.36
N ILE A 114 3.99 -9.37 4.19
CA ILE A 114 3.70 -9.96 5.51
C ILE A 114 3.10 -11.37 5.36
N CYS A 115 2.15 -11.59 4.45
CA CYS A 115 1.60 -12.91 4.19
C CYS A 115 2.67 -13.91 3.71
N SER A 116 3.65 -13.44 2.94
CA SER A 116 4.77 -14.27 2.49
C SER A 116 5.67 -14.67 3.66
N LEU A 117 6.03 -13.72 4.53
CA LEU A 117 6.81 -14.00 5.76
C LEU A 117 6.09 -14.96 6.71
N LEU A 118 4.77 -14.79 6.87
CA LEU A 118 3.93 -15.69 7.65
C LEU A 118 3.99 -17.12 7.08
N LEU A 119 3.77 -17.27 5.77
CA LEU A 119 3.78 -18.57 5.10
C LEU A 119 5.15 -19.26 5.20
N GLU A 120 6.23 -18.54 4.93
CA GLU A 120 7.59 -19.06 5.04
C GLU A 120 7.91 -19.52 6.47
N THR A 121 7.53 -18.70 7.46
CA THR A 121 7.73 -19.03 8.87
C THR A 121 6.94 -20.28 9.26
N PHE A 122 5.67 -20.37 8.85
CA PHE A 122 4.82 -21.53 9.14
C PHE A 122 5.35 -22.82 8.51
N ILE A 123 5.74 -22.77 7.23
CA ILE A 123 6.34 -23.92 6.52
C ILE A 123 7.61 -24.38 7.21
N LYS A 124 8.47 -23.45 7.66
CA LYS A 124 9.69 -23.78 8.40
C LYS A 124 9.38 -24.57 9.68
N TYR A 125 8.38 -24.14 10.45
CA TYR A 125 7.96 -24.86 11.66
C TYR A 125 7.39 -26.24 11.35
N LYS A 126 6.54 -26.35 10.31
CA LYS A 126 6.01 -27.62 9.82
C LYS A 126 7.14 -28.58 9.44
N GLN A 127 8.10 -28.12 8.65
CA GLN A 127 9.24 -28.92 8.20
C GLN A 127 10.10 -29.39 9.37
N GLN A 128 10.31 -28.54 10.38
CA GLN A 128 11.04 -28.93 11.59
C GLN A 128 10.31 -30.03 12.37
N HIS A 129 8.99 -29.91 12.52
CA HIS A 129 8.17 -30.93 13.15
C HIS A 129 8.21 -32.25 12.36
N GLN A 130 8.06 -32.18 11.04
CA GLN A 130 8.12 -33.33 10.15
C GLN A 130 9.48 -34.03 10.21
N LYS A 131 10.57 -33.25 10.16
CA LYS A 131 11.94 -33.78 10.19
C LYS A 131 12.26 -34.51 11.49
N ASN A 132 11.80 -33.95 12.61
CA ASN A 132 12.09 -34.50 13.94
C ASN A 132 11.05 -35.53 14.38
N ASN A 133 9.92 -35.63 13.66
CA ASN A 133 8.69 -36.31 14.07
C ASN A 133 8.25 -35.98 15.51
N PHE A 134 8.63 -34.80 15.98
CA PHE A 134 8.40 -34.34 17.34
C PHE A 134 8.46 -32.81 17.40
N TYR A 135 7.53 -32.19 18.12
CA TYR A 135 7.55 -30.77 18.39
C TYR A 135 7.94 -30.48 19.85
N PRO A 136 9.02 -29.73 20.12
CA PRO A 136 9.40 -29.38 21.48
C PRO A 136 8.32 -28.51 22.17
N PRO A 137 7.74 -28.94 23.31
CA PRO A 137 6.67 -28.19 23.98
C PRO A 137 7.05 -26.74 24.34
N ALA A 138 8.31 -26.51 24.69
CA ALA A 138 8.83 -25.18 25.02
C ALA A 138 8.77 -24.18 23.84
N LEU A 139 8.75 -24.67 22.60
CA LEU A 139 8.69 -23.82 21.40
C LEU A 139 7.25 -23.49 20.98
N LEU A 140 6.26 -24.27 21.42
CA LEU A 140 4.86 -24.07 21.02
C LEU A 140 4.33 -22.66 21.32
N PRO A 141 4.43 -22.12 22.57
CA PRO A 141 3.94 -20.78 22.84
C PRO A 141 4.73 -19.72 22.06
N LEU A 142 6.05 -19.85 21.95
CA LEU A 142 6.90 -18.91 21.22
C LEU A 142 6.54 -18.83 19.73
N HIS A 143 6.32 -19.99 19.10
CA HIS A 143 5.96 -20.04 17.69
C HIS A 143 4.52 -19.58 17.45
N ARG A 144 3.59 -19.92 18.35
CA ARG A 144 2.20 -19.41 18.32
C ARG A 144 2.17 -17.88 18.38
N ASP A 145 2.85 -17.29 19.36
CA ASP A 145 2.90 -15.84 19.54
C ASP A 145 3.54 -15.16 18.33
N ARG A 146 4.63 -15.73 17.80
CA ARG A 146 5.28 -15.22 16.59
C ARG A 146 4.36 -15.21 15.37
N LEU A 147 3.53 -16.23 15.19
CA LEU A 147 2.55 -16.27 14.10
C LEU A 147 1.43 -15.25 14.33
N ALA A 148 0.96 -15.09 15.57
CA ALA A 148 -0.03 -14.09 15.95
C ALA A 148 0.45 -12.65 15.64
N GLU A 149 1.74 -12.36 15.85
CA GLU A 149 2.34 -11.06 15.50
C GLU A 149 2.16 -10.70 14.02
N TYR A 150 2.31 -11.67 13.10
CA TYR A 150 2.09 -11.41 11.67
C TYR A 150 0.63 -11.09 11.35
N PHE A 151 -0.32 -11.80 11.97
CA PHE A 151 -1.75 -11.49 11.79
C PHE A 151 -2.11 -10.10 12.34
N ILE A 152 -1.57 -9.73 13.51
CA ILE A 152 -1.73 -8.39 14.07
C ILE A 152 -1.13 -7.34 13.13
N ALA A 153 0.03 -7.61 12.54
CA ALA A 153 0.66 -6.72 11.57
C ALA A 153 -0.23 -6.52 10.32
N LEU A 154 -0.82 -7.59 9.77
CA LEU A 154 -1.77 -7.51 8.66
C LEU A 154 -2.97 -6.61 9.00
N LEU A 155 -3.60 -6.84 10.16
CA LEU A 155 -4.73 -6.02 10.61
C LEU A 155 -4.33 -4.55 10.83
N SER A 156 -3.12 -4.31 11.34
CA SER A 156 -2.60 -2.96 11.51
C SER A 156 -2.37 -2.25 10.17
N VAL A 157 -1.89 -2.96 9.15
CA VAL A 157 -1.74 -2.43 7.80
C VAL A 157 -3.11 -2.04 7.24
N GLU A 158 -4.11 -2.91 7.31
CA GLU A 158 -5.45 -2.59 6.81
C GLU A 158 -6.10 -1.43 7.56
N LYS A 159 -5.95 -1.37 8.89
CA LYS A 159 -6.41 -0.25 9.70
C LYS A 159 -5.75 1.07 9.30
N SER A 160 -4.45 1.06 8.95
CA SER A 160 -3.75 2.28 8.53
C SER A 160 -4.32 2.87 7.23
N LYS A 161 -4.94 2.04 6.37
CA LYS A 161 -5.57 2.50 5.13
C LYS A 161 -6.82 3.34 5.39
N GLU A 162 -7.46 3.23 6.57
CA GLU A 162 -8.60 4.08 6.96
C GLU A 162 -8.24 5.57 7.03
N LEU A 163 -6.98 5.87 7.37
CA LEU A 163 -6.49 7.24 7.48
C LEU A 163 -6.51 7.98 6.13
N LYS A 164 -6.53 7.25 5.01
CA LYS A 164 -6.70 7.81 3.66
C LYS A 164 -8.09 8.42 3.45
N ASN A 165 -9.11 7.88 4.11
CA ASN A 165 -10.52 8.28 3.94
C ASN A 165 -10.94 9.42 4.88
N GLN A 166 -10.12 9.76 5.87
CA GLN A 166 -10.32 10.97 6.69
C GLN A 166 -9.82 12.19 5.93
N LYS A 167 -10.74 12.86 5.23
CA LYS A 167 -10.50 14.18 4.63
C LYS A 167 -10.21 15.19 5.77
N PRO A 168 -9.19 16.06 5.66
CA PRO A 168 -9.04 17.19 6.57
C PRO A 168 -10.19 18.20 6.41
#